data_AF-V9WBC3-F1
#
_entry.id   AF-V9WBC3-F1
#
_cell.length_a   1.000
_cell.length_b   1.000
_cell.length_c   1.000
_cell.angle_alpha   90.00
_cell.angle_beta   90.00
_cell.angle_gamma   90.00
#
_symmetry.space_group_name_H-M   'P 1'
#
loop_
_entity.id
_entity.type
_entity.pdbx_description
1 polymer ?
#
loop_
_entity_poly.entity_id
_entity_poly.type
_entity_poly.pdbx_seq_one_letter_code
_entity_poly.pdbx_strand_id
1 'polypeptide(L)'
;MTEFGTVVLEGKEFKLTGDADFTNCVLGGWYTDFNDASEGEEYQFEMSAPGLDNEGNEVTVYWIFTDIKGEKGKESLDEYDYDNVDRVVYV
;
A
#
# COMPACT_ATOMS: atom_id res chain seq x y z
N MET A 1 -16.21 14.41 -9.27
CA MET A 1 -15.19 14.39 -8.20
C MET A 1 -14.77 12.95 -8.10
N THR A 2 -13.48 12.66 -8.29
CA THR A 2 -12.96 11.31 -8.06
C THR A 2 -12.91 11.09 -6.55
N GLU A 3 -13.60 10.06 -6.05
CA GLU A 3 -13.55 9.68 -4.65
C GLU A 3 -12.57 8.50 -4.54
N PHE A 4 -11.41 8.74 -3.92
CA PHE A 4 -10.33 7.75 -3.77
C PHE A 4 -10.45 6.93 -2.46
N GLY A 5 -11.46 7.23 -1.63
CA GLY A 5 -11.70 6.56 -0.35
C GLY A 5 -11.08 7.27 0.86
N THR A 6 -11.27 6.65 2.02
CA THR A 6 -10.73 7.10 3.32
C THR A 6 -10.16 5.87 4.01
N VAL A 7 -9.05 6.04 4.72
CA VAL A 7 -8.46 4.98 5.55
C VAL A 7 -8.32 5.41 7.00
N VAL A 8 -8.18 4.42 7.89
CA VAL A 8 -8.06 4.64 9.33
C VAL A 8 -6.77 4.03 9.83
N LEU A 9 -5.93 4.83 10.49
CA LEU A 9 -4.76 4.35 11.21
C LEU A 9 -4.79 4.90 12.64
N GLU A 10 -4.73 4.00 13.63
CA GLU A 10 -4.76 4.36 15.07
C GLU A 10 -5.96 5.26 15.46
N GLY A 11 -7.10 5.07 14.81
CA GLY A 11 -8.32 5.86 15.04
C GLY A 11 -8.32 7.25 14.39
N LYS A 12 -7.31 7.59 13.59
CA LYS A 12 -7.28 8.80 12.76
C LYS A 12 -7.70 8.48 11.34
N GLU A 13 -8.56 9.31 10.78
CA GLU A 13 -9.03 9.20 9.40
C GLU A 13 -8.15 10.02 8.45
N PHE A 14 -7.85 9.45 7.29
CA PHE A 14 -7.10 10.10 6.22
C PHE A 14 -7.87 9.94 4.92
N LYS A 15 -8.18 11.07 4.27
CA LYS A 15 -8.86 11.10 2.98
C LYS A 15 -7.85 10.98 1.86
N LEU A 16 -7.99 9.96 1.01
CA LEU A 16 -7.11 9.79 -0.15
C LEU A 16 -7.44 10.82 -1.24
N THR A 17 -6.40 11.32 -1.90
CA THR A 17 -6.51 12.35 -2.95
C THR A 17 -5.97 11.88 -4.31
N GLY A 18 -5.46 10.65 -4.38
CA GLY A 18 -4.99 9.99 -5.59
C GLY A 18 -4.97 8.47 -5.41
N ASP A 19 -4.72 7.76 -6.51
CA ASP A 19 -4.58 6.30 -6.51
C ASP A 19 -3.29 5.88 -5.80
N ALA A 20 -3.28 4.63 -5.31
CA ALA A 20 -2.07 4.03 -4.78
C ALA A 20 -1.17 3.56 -5.94
N ASP A 21 0.13 3.81 -5.81
CA ASP A 21 1.15 3.40 -6.77
C ASP A 21 2.29 2.65 -6.09
N PHE A 22 2.97 1.79 -6.85
CA PHE A 22 4.19 1.12 -6.37
C PHE A 22 5.28 2.15 -6.03
N THR A 23 5.82 2.04 -4.82
CA THR A 23 6.97 2.86 -4.40
C THR A 23 8.28 2.38 -5.03
N ASN A 24 8.32 1.13 -5.52
CA ASN A 24 9.53 0.40 -5.93
C ASN A 24 10.59 0.32 -4.82
N CYS A 25 10.19 0.48 -3.56
CA CYS A 25 11.06 0.29 -2.41
C CYS A 25 11.42 -1.19 -2.28
N VAL A 26 12.72 -1.50 -2.16
CA VAL A 26 13.17 -2.85 -1.77
C VAL A 26 13.00 -2.98 -0.27
N LEU A 27 12.03 -3.79 0.14
CA LEU A 27 11.73 -4.01 1.56
C LEU A 27 12.85 -4.83 2.21
N GLY A 28 13.44 -4.28 3.27
CA GLY A 28 14.51 -4.94 4.02
C GLY A 28 13.99 -5.83 5.16
N GLY A 29 14.89 -6.64 5.75
CA GLY A 29 14.60 -7.41 6.94
C GLY A 29 13.99 -8.78 6.64
N TRP A 30 12.77 -9.02 7.10
CA TRP A 30 12.08 -10.33 7.00
C TRP A 30 11.23 -10.49 5.72
N TYR A 31 11.20 -9.46 4.86
CA TYR A 31 10.44 -9.47 3.61
C TYR A 31 11.23 -10.09 2.47
N THR A 32 10.51 -10.72 1.54
CA THR A 32 11.05 -11.28 0.30
C THR A 32 10.73 -10.35 -0.86
N ASP A 33 11.76 -9.90 -1.59
CA ASP A 33 11.58 -9.10 -2.81
C ASP A 33 11.03 -9.96 -3.96
N PHE A 34 10.28 -9.34 -4.88
CA PHE A 34 9.75 -10.04 -6.06
C PHE A 34 10.83 -10.73 -6.90
N ASN A 35 12.03 -10.14 -7.01
CA ASN A 35 13.13 -10.70 -7.79
C ASN A 35 13.79 -11.89 -7.10
N ASP A 36 13.69 -11.98 -5.78
CA ASP A 36 14.25 -13.06 -4.98
C ASP A 36 13.26 -14.24 -4.83
N ALA A 37 11.96 -13.98 -4.92
CA ALA A 37 10.93 -15.01 -4.90
C ALA A 37 10.98 -15.90 -6.16
N SER A 38 10.82 -17.20 -5.96
CA SER A 38 10.60 -18.18 -7.02
C SER A 38 9.13 -18.22 -7.44
N GLU A 39 8.83 -18.82 -8.60
CA GLU A 39 7.45 -19.09 -9.02
C GLU A 39 6.68 -19.87 -7.94
N GLY A 40 5.53 -19.34 -7.52
CA GLY A 40 4.70 -19.89 -6.45
C GLY A 40 5.11 -19.50 -5.03
N GLU A 41 6.16 -18.71 -4.84
CA GLU A 41 6.55 -18.17 -3.52
C GLU A 41 5.93 -16.81 -3.25
N GLU A 42 5.81 -16.48 -1.96
CA GLU A 42 5.33 -15.18 -1.50
C GLU A 42 6.43 -14.11 -1.64
N TYR A 43 6.01 -12.91 -2.03
CA TYR A 43 6.83 -11.71 -2.03
C TYR A 43 6.03 -10.56 -1.41
N GLN A 44 6.74 -9.51 -1.00
CA GLN A 44 6.13 -8.29 -0.50
C GLN A 44 6.56 -7.08 -1.31
N PHE A 45 5.65 -6.12 -1.40
CA PHE A 45 5.89 -4.85 -2.07
C PHE A 45 5.16 -3.72 -1.35
N GLU A 46 5.67 -2.51 -1.50
CA GLU A 46 5.09 -1.31 -0.88
C GLU A 46 4.39 -0.44 -1.92
N MET A 47 3.16 -0.05 -1.60
CA MET A 47 2.41 0.95 -2.34
C MET A 47 2.17 2.19 -1.48
N SER A 48 1.97 3.33 -2.13
CA SER A 48 1.64 4.57 -1.46
C SER A 48 0.62 5.40 -2.22
N ALA A 49 -0.19 6.17 -1.50
CA ALA A 49 -1.14 7.12 -2.07
C ALA A 49 -1.04 8.48 -1.35
N PRO A 50 -1.24 9.60 -2.06
CA PRO A 50 -1.37 10.90 -1.43
C PRO A 50 -2.72 11.03 -0.70
N GLY A 51 -2.74 11.81 0.38
CA GLY A 51 -3.95 12.05 1.15
C GLY A 51 -3.90 13.32 1.98
N LEU A 52 -4.97 13.53 2.75
CA LEU A 52 -5.13 14.63 3.70
C LEU A 52 -5.61 14.09 5.05
N ASP A 53 -5.12 14.66 6.14
CA ASP A 53 -5.71 14.45 7.46
C ASP A 53 -6.97 15.33 7.66
N ASN A 54 -7.58 15.23 8.84
CA ASN A 54 -8.78 16.00 9.20
C ASN A 54 -8.57 17.51 9.32
N GLU A 55 -7.31 17.97 9.44
CA GLU A 55 -6.96 19.39 9.47
C GLU A 55 -6.62 19.91 8.06
N GLY A 56 -6.56 19.04 7.06
CA GLY A 56 -6.19 19.37 5.68
C GLY A 56 -4.68 19.39 5.44
N ASN A 57 -3.88 18.80 6.34
CA ASN A 57 -2.44 18.65 6.13
C ASN A 57 -2.18 17.51 5.14
N GLU A 58 -1.22 17.71 4.23
CA GLU A 58 -0.80 16.71 3.26
C GLU A 58 -0.06 15.55 3.92
N VAL A 59 -0.45 14.35 3.53
CA VAL A 59 0.16 13.10 3.98
C VAL A 59 0.40 12.17 2.80
N THR A 60 1.31 11.22 2.99
CA THR A 60 1.43 10.02 2.17
C THR A 60 1.09 8.81 3.02
N VAL A 61 0.14 8.01 2.56
CA VAL A 61 -0.27 6.74 3.17
C VAL A 61 0.49 5.60 2.50
N TYR A 62 0.97 4.65 3.28
CA TYR A 62 1.72 3.50 2.79
C TYR A 62 1.07 2.19 3.21
N TRP A 63 1.15 1.20 2.32
CA TRP A 63 0.75 -0.18 2.55
C TRP A 63 1.88 -1.11 2.16
N ILE A 64 2.04 -2.20 2.93
CA ILE A 64 2.88 -3.33 2.55
C ILE A 64 1.95 -4.50 2.24
N PHE A 65 1.98 -4.94 0.99
CA PHE A 65 1.18 -6.07 0.53
C PHE A 65 2.02 -7.34 0.41
N THR A 66 1.35 -8.48 0.55
CA THR A 66 1.91 -9.80 0.26
C THR A 66 1.16 -10.40 -0.91
N ASP A 67 1.89 -10.99 -1.85
CA ASP A 67 1.32 -11.67 -3.01
C ASP A 67 2.16 -12.89 -3.39
N ILE A 68 1.63 -13.76 -4.27
CA ILE A 68 2.32 -14.95 -4.75
C ILE A 68 2.82 -14.70 -6.16
N LYS A 69 4.11 -14.97 -6.41
CA LYS A 69 4.68 -14.82 -7.75
C LYS A 69 4.10 -15.87 -8.71
N GLY A 70 3.57 -15.40 -9.85
CA GLY A 70 3.05 -16.26 -10.92
C GLY A 70 1.54 -16.49 -10.85
N GLU A 71 1.07 -17.65 -11.30
CA GLU A 71 -0.36 -17.96 -11.55
C GLU A 71 -1.29 -17.96 -10.32
N LYS A 72 -0.75 -17.82 -9.11
CA LYS A 72 -1.52 -17.80 -7.85
C LYS A 72 -1.60 -16.41 -7.21
N GLY A 73 -0.94 -15.42 -7.80
CA GLY A 73 -1.03 -14.04 -7.34
C GLY A 73 -2.40 -13.43 -7.64
N LYS A 74 -2.65 -12.26 -7.06
CA LYS A 74 -3.86 -11.47 -7.36
C LYS A 74 -3.82 -10.96 -8.80
N GLU A 75 -4.98 -10.92 -9.45
CA GLU A 75 -5.12 -10.46 -10.84
C GLU A 75 -5.32 -8.95 -10.95
N SER A 76 -5.78 -8.31 -9.86
CA SER A 76 -6.01 -6.86 -9.77
C SER A 76 -5.46 -6.25 -8.49
N LEU A 77 -5.03 -4.98 -8.58
CA LEU A 77 -4.63 -4.16 -7.44
C LEU A 77 -5.80 -3.87 -6.48
N ASP A 78 -7.04 -3.96 -6.95
CA ASP A 78 -8.24 -3.75 -6.11
C ASP A 78 -8.53 -4.92 -5.16
N GLU A 79 -7.82 -6.05 -5.32
CA GLU A 79 -8.00 -7.23 -4.47
C GLU A 79 -7.21 -7.17 -3.17
N TYR A 80 -6.33 -6.17 -3.01
CA TYR A 80 -5.52 -6.00 -1.81
C TYR A 80 -6.30 -5.29 -0.70
N ASP A 81 -5.92 -5.57 0.54
CA ASP A 81 -6.56 -5.02 1.73
C ASP A 81 -6.00 -3.62 2.07
N TYR A 82 -6.60 -2.58 1.49
CA TYR A 82 -6.24 -1.20 1.76
C TYR A 82 -6.70 -0.70 3.14
N ASP A 83 -7.48 -1.48 3.90
CA ASP A 83 -7.84 -1.11 5.26
C ASP A 83 -6.67 -1.36 6.24
N ASN A 84 -5.70 -2.21 5.87
CA ASN A 84 -4.52 -2.50 6.67
C ASN A 84 -3.33 -1.58 6.33
N VAL A 85 -3.43 -0.32 6.75
CA VAL A 85 -2.39 0.70 6.56
C VAL A 85 -1.12 0.35 7.36
N ASP A 86 0.05 0.42 6.72
CA ASP A 86 1.36 0.23 7.37
C ASP A 86 1.78 1.49 8.13
N ARG A 87 1.78 2.63 7.45
CA ARG A 87 2.15 3.93 8.03
C ARG A 87 1.58 5.11 7.27
N VAL A 88 1.56 6.26 7.95
CA VAL A 88 1.27 7.57 7.36
C VAL A 88 2.43 8.52 7.66
N VAL A 89 2.88 9.26 6.65
CA VAL A 89 3.95 10.25 6.75
C VAL A 89 3.43 11.62 6.35
N TYR A 90 3.68 12.64 7.15
CA TYR A 90 3.37 14.03 6.83
C TYR A 90 4.38 14.60 5.84
N VAL A 91 3.90 15.34 4.83
CA VAL A 91 4.71 15.96 3.77
C VAL A 91 5.27 17.32 4.21
#